data_AF-A0A6M3J298-F1
#
_entry.id   AF-A0A6M3J298-F1
#
_cell.length_a   1.000
_cell.length_b   1.000
_cell.length_c   1.000
_cell.angle_alpha   90.00
_cell.angle_beta   90.00
_cell.angle_gamma   90.00
#
_symmetry.space_group_name_H-M   'P 1'
#
loop_
_entity.id
_entity.type
_entity.pdbx_description
1 polymer ?
#
loop_
_entity_poly.entity_id
_entity_poly.type
_entity_poly.pdbx_seq_one_letter_code
_entity_poly.pdbx_strand_id
1 'polypeptide(L)'
;MKGKRITSVSPLEGALDFFRTMSLADRSEAITDKIGDITIDTCVPSDTNIWETGIKRESVEGKWVIVSQYETEEEAKKGHKGWVRLMREKPTCKLIDIDMWNLGENAD
;
A
#
# COMPACT_ATOMS: atom_id res chain seq x y z
N MET A 1 0.60 -17.40 35.53
CA MET A 1 0.78 -16.67 34.27
C MET A 1 1.88 -15.63 34.47
N LYS A 2 3.01 -15.74 33.75
CA LYS A 2 4.13 -14.79 33.84
C LYS A 2 3.99 -13.78 32.68
N GLY A 3 3.74 -12.52 33.00
CA GLY A 3 3.68 -11.43 32.01
C GLY A 3 5.03 -11.23 31.34
N LYS A 4 5.05 -11.21 30.00
CA LYS A 4 6.24 -10.91 29.21
C LYS A 4 6.54 -9.41 29.30
N ARG A 5 7.77 -9.07 29.69
CA ARG A 5 8.33 -7.71 29.64
C ARG A 5 8.32 -7.21 28.19
N ILE A 6 7.80 -6.01 27.99
CA ILE A 6 7.88 -5.29 26.72
C ILE A 6 9.33 -4.80 26.59
N THR A 7 10.00 -5.27 25.54
CA THR A 7 11.35 -4.85 25.14
C THR A 7 11.29 -3.44 24.57
N SER A 8 12.26 -2.61 24.97
CA SER A 8 12.45 -1.24 24.51
C SER A 8 12.39 -1.15 22.98
N VAL A 9 11.42 -0.41 22.46
CA VAL A 9 11.41 0.02 21.05
C VAL A 9 12.57 0.99 20.85
N SER A 10 13.35 0.77 19.79
CA SER A 10 14.50 1.62 19.51
C SER A 10 14.02 3.01 19.06
N PRO A 11 14.69 4.11 19.47
CA PRO A 11 14.30 5.46 19.03
C PRO A 11 14.30 5.63 17.50
N LEU A 12 15.09 4.82 16.79
CA LEU A 12 15.16 4.81 15.33
C LEU A 12 13.92 4.16 14.69
N GLU A 13 13.36 3.10 15.27
CA GLU A 13 12.09 2.53 14.79
C GLU A 13 10.93 3.49 15.01
N GLY A 14 10.88 4.17 16.16
CA GLY A 14 9.88 5.21 16.41
C GLY A 14 10.00 6.41 15.46
N ALA A 15 11.23 6.79 15.10
CA ALA A 15 11.48 7.84 14.12
C ALA A 15 11.09 7.39 12.69
N LEU A 16 11.34 6.14 12.31
CA LEU A 16 10.92 5.62 11.00
C LEU A 16 9.40 5.52 10.87
N ASP A 17 8.72 5.12 11.95
CA ASP A 17 7.25 5.08 12.01
C ASP A 17 6.67 6.49 11.99
N PHE A 18 7.33 7.45 12.62
CA PHE A 18 6.99 8.87 12.53
C PHE A 18 7.21 9.44 11.12
N PHE A 19 8.33 9.14 10.45
CA PHE A 19 8.58 9.56 9.06
C PHE A 19 7.62 8.90 8.07
N ARG A 20 7.23 7.64 8.30
CA ARG A 20 6.13 7.00 7.54
C ARG A 20 4.82 7.72 7.80
N THR A 21 4.47 7.99 9.06
CA THR A 21 3.25 8.72 9.43
C THR A 21 3.22 10.14 8.86
N MET A 22 4.36 10.83 8.76
CA MET A 22 4.45 12.14 8.12
C MET A 22 4.44 12.06 6.59
N SER A 23 4.99 11.00 5.98
CA SER A 23 4.80 10.73 4.55
C SER A 23 3.34 10.35 4.21
N LEU A 24 2.53 9.98 5.21
CA LEU A 24 1.08 9.79 5.09
C LEU A 24 0.28 11.08 5.37
N ALA A 25 0.92 12.17 5.79
CA ALA A 25 0.23 13.33 6.37
C ALA A 25 -0.51 14.24 5.37
N ASP A 26 -0.52 13.90 4.08
CA ASP A 26 -1.40 14.56 3.10
C ASP A 26 -2.11 13.54 2.20
N ARG A 27 -2.73 12.53 2.82
CA ARG A 27 -3.58 11.51 2.16
C ARG A 27 -5.06 11.75 2.46
N SER A 28 -5.55 12.98 2.29
CA SER A 28 -6.94 13.34 2.63
C SER A 28 -8.00 12.47 1.92
N GLU A 29 -7.63 11.75 0.86
CA GLU A 29 -8.55 10.98 0.01
C GLU A 29 -8.18 9.49 -0.17
N ALA A 30 -7.31 8.93 0.69
CA ALA A 30 -6.94 7.51 0.59
C ALA A 30 -8.02 6.55 1.15
N ILE A 31 -8.27 5.46 0.43
CA ILE A 31 -9.12 4.34 0.83
C ILE A 31 -8.23 3.13 1.07
N THR A 32 -8.25 2.58 2.29
CA THR A 32 -7.39 1.46 2.66
C THR A 32 -8.21 0.30 3.24
N ASP A 33 -7.94 -0.91 2.75
CA ASP A 33 -8.49 -2.16 3.25
C ASP A 33 -7.36 -3.13 3.63
N LYS A 34 -7.56 -3.89 4.71
CA LYS A 34 -6.60 -4.90 5.18
C LYS A 34 -7.24 -6.28 5.28
N ILE A 35 -6.65 -7.26 4.61
CA ILE A 35 -7.11 -8.66 4.57
C ILE A 35 -5.93 -9.55 4.99
N GLY A 36 -5.87 -9.90 6.28
CA GLY A 36 -4.73 -10.65 6.82
C GLY A 36 -3.43 -9.86 6.69
N ASP A 37 -2.49 -10.40 5.90
CA ASP A 37 -1.19 -9.80 5.58
C ASP A 37 -1.18 -8.94 4.30
N ILE A 38 -2.35 -8.81 3.65
CA ILE A 38 -2.55 -8.03 2.44
C ILE A 38 -3.10 -6.65 2.83
N THR A 39 -2.42 -5.60 2.39
CA THR A 39 -2.94 -4.22 2.45
C THR A 39 -3.25 -3.77 1.02
N ILE A 40 -4.46 -3.24 0.81
CA ILE A 40 -4.90 -2.64 -0.44
C ILE A 40 -5.13 -1.16 -0.15
N ASP A 41 -4.46 -0.30 -0.90
CA ASP A 41 -4.54 1.15 -0.74
C ASP A 41 -4.94 1.78 -2.05
N THR A 42 -5.80 2.79 -2.02
CA THR A 42 -6.18 3.54 -3.22
C THR A 42 -6.20 5.01 -2.91
N CYS A 43 -5.37 5.78 -3.59
CA CYS A 43 -5.18 7.19 -3.33
C CYS A 43 -4.86 7.93 -4.63
N VAL A 44 -4.89 9.25 -4.56
CA VAL A 44 -4.39 10.14 -5.61
C VAL A 44 -3.07 10.74 -5.11
N PRO A 45 -1.91 10.30 -5.65
CA PRO A 45 -0.64 10.93 -5.38
C PRO A 45 -0.62 12.37 -5.89
N SER A 46 0.00 13.27 -5.15
CA SER A 46 0.04 14.71 -5.48
C SER A 46 0.91 15.03 -6.70
N ASP A 47 1.82 14.13 -7.07
CA ASP A 47 2.75 14.26 -8.20
C ASP A 47 2.10 13.88 -9.54
N THR A 48 1.29 12.83 -9.58
CA THR A 48 0.62 12.37 -10.81
C THR A 48 -0.79 12.92 -10.97
N ASN A 49 -1.50 13.20 -9.88
CA ASN A 49 -2.94 13.50 -9.86
C ASN A 49 -3.79 12.41 -10.55
N ILE A 50 -3.27 11.18 -10.61
CA ILE A 50 -3.97 10.01 -11.14
C ILE A 50 -4.30 9.12 -9.95
N TRP A 51 -5.53 8.61 -9.88
CA TRP A 51 -5.88 7.67 -8.84
C TRP A 51 -5.19 6.34 -9.09
N GLU A 52 -4.62 5.72 -8.06
CA GLU A 52 -3.95 4.43 -8.18
C GLU A 52 -4.37 3.47 -7.08
N THR A 53 -4.42 2.17 -7.39
CA THR A 53 -4.53 1.12 -6.39
C THR A 53 -3.17 0.43 -6.24
N GLY A 54 -2.60 0.51 -5.03
CA GLY A 54 -1.43 -0.24 -4.61
C GLY A 54 -1.82 -1.44 -3.74
N ILE A 55 -1.13 -2.56 -3.92
CA ILE A 55 -1.28 -3.74 -3.06
C ILE A 55 0.07 -4.13 -2.46
N LYS A 56 0.10 -4.37 -1.16
CA LYS A 56 1.26 -4.84 -0.41
C LYS A 56 0.95 -6.17 0.27
N ARG A 57 1.84 -7.15 0.07
CA ARG A 57 1.82 -8.43 0.82
C ARG A 57 3.00 -8.48 1.77
N GLU A 58 2.73 -8.40 3.06
CA GLU A 58 3.80 -8.39 4.08
C GLU A 58 4.55 -9.72 4.14
N SER A 59 3.90 -10.84 3.85
CA SER A 59 4.52 -12.18 3.94
C SER A 59 5.40 -12.59 2.76
N VAL A 60 5.30 -11.89 1.63
CA VAL A 60 5.99 -12.29 0.38
C VAL A 60 7.17 -11.39 0.10
N GLU A 61 6.93 -10.10 -0.11
CA GLU A 61 7.97 -9.15 -0.54
C GLU A 61 7.99 -7.88 0.29
N GLY A 62 6.89 -7.56 1.00
CA GLY A 62 6.76 -6.29 1.72
C GLY A 62 6.84 -5.06 0.81
N LYS A 63 6.72 -5.24 -0.51
CA LYS A 63 6.72 -4.18 -1.52
C LYS A 63 5.31 -3.84 -1.96
N TRP A 64 5.10 -2.57 -2.29
CA TRP A 64 3.89 -2.11 -2.96
C TRP A 64 3.98 -2.43 -4.44
N VAL A 65 2.90 -2.96 -5.00
CA VAL A 65 2.72 -3.17 -6.43
C VAL A 65 1.55 -2.32 -6.87
N ILE A 66 1.76 -1.42 -7.83
CA ILE A 66 0.68 -0.62 -8.40
C ILE A 66 -0.04 -1.46 -9.44
N VAL A 67 -1.30 -1.77 -9.20
CA VAL A 67 -2.04 -2.77 -10.01
C VAL A 67 -3.10 -2.14 -10.91
N SER A 68 -3.45 -0.89 -10.68
CA SER A 68 -4.44 -0.14 -11.47
C SER A 68 -4.28 1.36 -11.27
N GLN A 69 -4.60 2.11 -12.32
CA GLN A 69 -4.71 3.57 -12.32
C GLN A 69 -6.08 3.96 -12.89
N TYR A 70 -6.64 5.08 -12.42
CA TYR A 70 -7.98 5.55 -12.77
C TYR A 70 -7.97 7.07 -12.96
N GLU A 71 -8.80 7.56 -13.86
CA GLU A 71 -8.92 9.00 -14.13
C GLU A 71 -9.78 9.71 -13.08
N THR A 72 -10.71 8.97 -12.46
CA THR A 72 -11.71 9.53 -11.54
C THR A 72 -11.76 8.80 -10.21
N GLU A 73 -12.15 9.53 -9.15
CA GLU A 73 -12.36 8.97 -7.81
C GLU A 73 -13.43 7.86 -7.80
N GLU A 74 -14.48 8.01 -8.62
CA GLU A 74 -15.57 7.01 -8.70
C GLU A 74 -15.07 5.68 -9.26
N GLU A 75 -14.27 5.73 -10.33
CA GLU A 75 -13.61 4.55 -10.90
C GLU A 75 -12.63 3.94 -9.91
N ALA A 76 -11.86 4.76 -9.20
CA ALA A 76 -10.93 4.31 -8.17
C ALA A 76 -11.64 3.57 -7.04
N LYS A 77 -12.76 4.11 -6.54
CA LYS A 77 -13.62 3.46 -5.53
C LYS A 77 -14.18 2.12 -6.02
N LYS A 78 -14.60 2.05 -7.28
CA LYS A 78 -15.13 0.82 -7.88
C LYS A 78 -14.03 -0.22 -8.08
N GLY A 79 -12.87 0.20 -8.58
CA GLY A 79 -11.68 -0.61 -8.76
C GLY A 79 -11.16 -1.17 -7.44
N HIS A 80 -11.07 -0.32 -6.39
CA HIS A 80 -10.70 -0.72 -5.03
C HIS A 80 -11.56 -1.88 -4.51
N LYS A 81 -12.90 -1.76 -4.61
CA LYS A 81 -13.82 -2.85 -4.23
C LYS A 81 -13.58 -4.13 -5.02
N GLY A 82 -13.24 -4.01 -6.30
CA GLY A 82 -12.86 -5.13 -7.17
C GLY A 82 -11.60 -5.83 -6.66
N TRP A 83 -10.56 -5.06 -6.32
CA TRP A 83 -9.31 -5.57 -5.77
C TRP A 83 -9.47 -6.22 -4.39
N VAL A 84 -10.25 -5.60 -3.49
CA VAL A 84 -10.61 -6.19 -2.18
C VAL A 84 -11.28 -7.54 -2.36
N ARG A 85 -12.24 -7.65 -3.28
CA ARG A 85 -12.91 -8.92 -3.59
C ARG A 85 -11.93 -9.94 -4.16
N LEU A 86 -11.11 -9.55 -5.13
CA LEU A 86 -10.14 -10.45 -5.76
C LEU A 86 -9.09 -10.95 -4.75
N MET A 87 -8.56 -10.10 -3.89
CA MET A 87 -7.59 -10.49 -2.86
C MET A 87 -8.21 -11.39 -1.80
N ARG A 88 -9.52 -11.24 -1.51
CA ARG A 88 -10.24 -12.15 -0.62
C ARG A 88 -10.45 -13.52 -1.25
N GLU A 89 -10.78 -13.58 -2.55
CA GLU A 89 -11.05 -14.82 -3.27
C GLU A 89 -9.77 -15.56 -3.71
N LYS A 90 -8.71 -14.83 -4.07
CA LYS A 90 -7.45 -15.34 -4.63
C LYS A 90 -6.23 -14.60 -4.05
N PRO A 91 -5.95 -14.73 -2.74
CA PRO A 91 -4.91 -13.97 -2.06
C PRO A 91 -3.49 -14.19 -2.60
N THR A 92 -3.25 -15.31 -3.29
CA THR A 92 -1.95 -15.70 -3.86
C THR A 92 -1.84 -15.44 -5.36
N CYS A 93 -2.82 -14.78 -5.99
CA CYS A 93 -2.73 -14.51 -7.43
C CYS A 93 -1.50 -13.66 -7.76
N LYS A 94 -0.94 -13.85 -8.96
CA LYS A 94 0.16 -12.99 -9.42
C LYS A 94 -0.35 -11.56 -9.59
N LEU A 95 0.33 -10.60 -8.98
CA LEU A 95 0.12 -9.18 -9.25
C LEU A 95 1.07 -8.76 -10.37
N ILE A 96 0.60 -7.88 -11.25
CA ILE A 96 1.42 -7.28 -12.31
C ILE A 96 1.55 -5.83 -11.93
N ASP A 97 2.79 -5.37 -11.79
CA ASP A 97 3.07 -3.96 -11.59
C ASP A 97 2.84 -3.23 -12.91
N ILE A 98 1.95 -2.25 -12.88
CA ILE A 98 1.64 -1.40 -14.03
C ILE A 98 2.22 -0.01 -13.87
N ASP A 99 3.03 0.24 -12.84
CA ASP A 99 3.72 1.51 -12.70
C ASP A 99 4.62 1.74 -13.93
N MET A 100 4.09 2.51 -14.89
CA MET A 100 4.73 2.79 -16.17
C MET A 100 5.97 3.68 -16.01
N TRP A 101 6.25 4.18 -14.80
CA TRP A 101 7.35 5.10 -14.56
C TRP A 101 8.70 4.43 -14.32
N ASN A 102 8.76 3.09 -14.23
CA ASN A 102 9.99 2.30 -14.10
C ASN A 102 11.09 3.01 -13.27
N LEU A 103 10.72 3.58 -12.11
CA LEU A 103 11.65 4.35 -11.25
C LEU A 103 12.72 3.46 -10.58
N GLY A 104 12.89 2.22 -11.07
CA GLY A 104 13.76 1.18 -10.56
C GLY A 104 14.86 0.70 -11.51
N GLU A 105 15.06 1.28 -12.69
CA GLU A 105 16.20 0.91 -13.57
C GLU A 105 16.91 2.14 -14.15
N ASN A 106 17.76 2.76 -13.34
CA ASN A 106 19.01 3.37 -13.81
C ASN A 106 20.10 2.99 -12.81
N ALA A 107 20.55 1.74 -12.92
CA ALA A 107 21.85 1.33 -12.43
C ALA A 107 22.73 1.08 -13.66
N ASP A 108 23.45 2.11 -14.07
CA ASP A 108 24.73 2.04 -14.79
C ASP A 108 25.63 3.16 -14.26
#